data_AF-A0AAD9PDB3-F1
#
_entry.id   AF-A0AAD9PDB3-F1
#
_cell.length_a   1.000
_cell.length_b   1.000
_cell.length_c   1.000
_cell.angle_alpha   90.00
_cell.angle_beta   90.00
_cell.angle_gamma   90.00
#
_symmetry.space_group_name_H-M   'P 1'
#
loop_
_entity.id
_entity.type
_entity.pdbx_description
1 polymer ?
#
loop_
_entity_poly.entity_id
_entity_poly.type
_entity_poly.pdbx_seq_one_letter_code
_entity_poly.pdbx_strand_id
1 'polypeptide(L)'
;MVGGRPPDVVNTTWYEDKKSLRTRRVIYQCLRRYRLVSWQLWKVCGPRGNWIGRVPVCEGRDPRRLRSGDLEKHLKLMSKNLKNGFRRFLRRKRPVSEQTGSIEP
;
A
#
# COMPACT_ATOMS: atom_id res chain seq x y z
N MET A 1 -13.97 -35.84 -14.45
CA MET A 1 -12.62 -35.75 -13.85
C MET A 1 -12.72 -34.90 -12.58
N VAL A 2 -12.63 -35.53 -11.40
CA VAL A 2 -12.75 -34.82 -10.12
C VAL A 2 -11.35 -34.30 -9.78
N GLY A 3 -11.09 -33.03 -10.08
CA GLY A 3 -9.87 -32.38 -9.61
C GLY A 3 -9.94 -32.26 -8.09
N GLY A 4 -8.91 -32.72 -7.39
CA GLY A 4 -8.80 -32.56 -5.94
C GLY A 4 -8.68 -31.09 -5.54
N ARG A 5 -8.73 -30.82 -4.23
CA ARG A 5 -8.55 -29.48 -3.66
C ARG A 5 -7.24 -28.85 -4.19
N PRO A 6 -7.27 -27.59 -4.67
CA PRO A 6 -6.07 -26.85 -5.04
C PRO A 6 -5.04 -26.81 -3.90
N PRO A 7 -3.74 -26.82 -4.21
CA PRO A 7 -2.72 -26.71 -3.19
C PRO A 7 -2.81 -25.36 -2.49
N ASP A 8 -2.75 -25.37 -1.16
CA ASP A 8 -2.74 -24.15 -0.38
C ASP A 8 -1.38 -23.46 -0.53
N VAL A 9 -1.42 -22.16 -0.86
CA VAL A 9 -0.22 -21.34 -1.06
C VAL A 9 -0.17 -20.27 0.02
N VAL A 10 1.00 -20.05 0.60
CA VAL A 10 1.19 -19.15 1.73
C VAL A 10 0.74 -17.73 1.38
N ASN A 11 -0.01 -17.09 2.29
CA ASN A 11 -0.54 -15.73 2.13
C ASN A 11 -1.45 -15.54 0.90
N THR A 12 -2.13 -16.59 0.48
CA THR A 12 -3.11 -16.53 -0.62
C THR A 12 -4.45 -17.14 -0.24
N THR A 13 -5.49 -16.70 -0.94
CA THR A 13 -6.77 -17.39 -1.08
C THR A 13 -6.93 -17.79 -2.55
N TRP A 14 -7.78 -18.77 -2.86
CA TRP A 14 -8.05 -19.17 -4.24
C TRP A 14 -9.55 -19.27 -4.51
N TYR A 15 -9.93 -19.04 -5.77
CA TYR A 15 -11.29 -19.19 -6.26
C TYR A 15 -11.31 -19.83 -7.65
N GLU A 16 -12.40 -20.52 -7.99
CA GLU A 16 -12.54 -21.14 -9.30
C GLU A 16 -12.87 -20.10 -10.38
N ASP A 17 -12.19 -20.19 -11.52
CA ASP A 17 -12.46 -19.36 -12.68
C ASP A 17 -13.67 -19.93 -13.43
N LYS A 18 -14.87 -19.44 -13.08
CA LYS A 18 -16.13 -19.82 -13.71
C LYS A 18 -16.20 -19.50 -15.21
N LYS A 19 -15.28 -18.68 -15.75
CA LYS A 19 -15.25 -18.34 -17.17
C LYS A 19 -14.61 -19.44 -18.01
N SER A 20 -13.82 -20.34 -17.41
CA SER A 20 -13.11 -21.38 -18.14
C SER A 20 -13.98 -22.63 -18.29
N LEU A 21 -14.85 -22.64 -19.30
CA LEU A 21 -15.81 -23.72 -19.56
C LEU A 21 -15.16 -25.05 -20.01
N ARG A 22 -13.95 -24.99 -20.59
CA ARG A 22 -13.22 -26.18 -21.09
C ARG A 22 -12.15 -26.69 -20.13
N THR A 23 -11.70 -25.86 -19.20
CA THR A 23 -10.52 -26.15 -18.38
C THR A 23 -10.78 -25.71 -16.95
N ARG A 24 -10.74 -26.64 -15.99
CA ARG A 24 -10.91 -26.27 -14.59
C ARG A 24 -9.67 -25.48 -14.14
N ARG A 25 -9.82 -24.18 -13.93
CA ARG A 25 -8.77 -23.25 -13.52
C ARG A 25 -9.12 -22.62 -12.19
N VAL A 26 -8.11 -22.43 -11.34
CA VAL A 26 -8.23 -21.64 -10.11
C VAL A 26 -7.33 -20.41 -10.20
N ILE A 27 -7.82 -19.32 -9.64
CA ILE A 27 -7.11 -18.06 -9.53
C ILE A 27 -6.80 -17.84 -8.05
N TYR A 28 -5.54 -17.65 -7.75
CA TYR A 28 -5.01 -17.24 -6.46
C TYR A 28 -5.07 -15.73 -6.32
N GLN A 29 -5.33 -15.27 -5.11
CA GLN A 29 -5.36 -13.88 -4.72
C GLN A 29 -4.53 -13.72 -3.46
N CYS A 30 -3.63 -12.74 -3.42
CA CYS A 30 -2.88 -12.46 -2.21
C CYS A 30 -3.80 -11.94 -1.10
N LEU A 31 -3.53 -12.34 0.14
CA LEU A 31 -4.22 -11.81 1.31
C LEU A 31 -4.02 -10.29 1.46
N ARG A 32 -4.92 -9.64 2.20
CA ARG A 32 -4.83 -8.21 2.51
C ARG A 32 -3.46 -7.93 3.15
N ARG A 33 -2.76 -6.89 2.68
CA ARG A 33 -1.38 -6.48 3.03
C ARG A 33 -0.25 -7.25 2.33
N TYR A 34 -0.56 -8.18 1.44
CA TYR A 34 0.44 -8.83 0.59
C TYR A 34 0.33 -8.34 -0.86
N ARG A 35 1.45 -8.32 -1.58
CA ARG A 35 1.48 -8.00 -3.01
C ARG A 35 1.99 -9.20 -3.80
N LEU A 36 1.46 -9.37 -5.00
CA LEU A 36 1.98 -10.36 -5.93
C LEU A 36 3.36 -9.91 -6.44
N VAL A 37 4.36 -10.78 -6.30
CA VAL A 37 5.70 -10.59 -6.85
C VAL A 37 5.99 -11.56 -8.00
N SER A 38 5.10 -12.55 -8.22
CA SER A 38 5.23 -13.55 -9.27
C SER A 38 4.39 -13.23 -10.51
N TRP A 39 4.76 -13.81 -11.65
CA TRP A 39 4.16 -13.54 -12.97
C TRP A 39 2.74 -14.08 -13.15
N GLN A 40 2.37 -15.18 -12.47
CA GLN A 40 1.11 -15.88 -12.71
C GLN A 40 0.39 -16.22 -11.41
N LEU A 41 -0.91 -15.91 -11.39
CA LEU A 41 -1.83 -16.16 -10.27
C LEU A 41 -2.75 -17.35 -10.49
N TRP A 42 -2.60 -18.13 -11.56
CA TRP A 42 -3.58 -19.15 -11.88
C TRP A 42 -2.94 -20.53 -12.07
N LYS A 43 -3.67 -21.56 -11.66
CA LYS A 43 -3.33 -22.97 -11.89
C LYS A 43 -4.47 -23.67 -12.62
N VAL A 44 -4.11 -24.66 -13.42
CA VAL A 44 -5.04 -25.48 -14.21
C VAL A 44 -5.03 -26.90 -13.67
N CYS A 45 -6.20 -27.50 -13.52
CA CYS A 45 -6.33 -28.92 -13.21
C CYS A 45 -5.95 -29.73 -14.45
N GLY A 46 -4.84 -30.46 -14.36
CA GLY A 46 -4.39 -31.37 -15.39
C GLY A 46 -5.24 -32.65 -15.46
N PRO A 47 -5.09 -33.44 -16.53
CA PRO A 47 -5.87 -34.66 -16.76
C PRO A 47 -5.60 -35.76 -15.72
N ARG A 48 -4.44 -35.71 -15.04
CA ARG A 48 -4.07 -36.63 -13.95
C ARG A 48 -4.49 -36.13 -12.56
N GLY A 49 -5.31 -35.07 -12.48
CA GLY A 49 -5.71 -34.45 -11.21
C GLY A 49 -4.64 -33.55 -10.57
N ASN A 50 -3.50 -33.36 -11.22
CA ASN A 50 -2.42 -32.49 -10.75
C ASN A 50 -2.65 -31.04 -11.15
N TRP A 51 -2.35 -30.10 -10.24
CA TRP A 51 -2.47 -28.66 -10.52
C TRP A 51 -1.22 -28.13 -11.23
N ILE A 52 -1.37 -27.83 -12.52
CA ILE A 52 -0.31 -27.35 -13.42
C ILE A 52 -0.27 -25.82 -13.36
N GLY A 53 0.92 -25.25 -13.18
CA GLY A 53 1.16 -23.82 -13.17
C GLY A 53 2.19 -23.41 -12.11
N ARG A 54 2.74 -22.19 -12.24
CA ARG A 54 3.69 -21.66 -11.26
C ARG A 54 3.00 -21.33 -9.94
N VAL A 55 3.74 -21.47 -8.85
CA VAL A 55 3.27 -21.07 -7.51
C VAL A 55 3.35 -19.55 -7.40
N PRO A 56 2.26 -18.84 -7.05
CA PRO A 56 2.30 -17.41 -6.83
C PRO A 56 3.06 -17.10 -5.54
N VAL A 57 3.87 -16.04 -5.57
CA VAL A 57 4.60 -15.54 -4.39
C VAL A 57 3.97 -14.23 -3.98
N CYS A 58 3.41 -14.21 -2.77
CA CYS A 58 2.83 -13.03 -2.15
C CYS A 58 3.79 -12.52 -1.06
N GLU A 59 4.42 -11.38 -1.34
CA GLU A 59 5.35 -10.73 -0.39
C GLU A 59 4.57 -9.76 0.50
N GLY A 60 4.82 -9.82 1.80
CA GLY A 60 4.18 -8.95 2.78
C GLY A 60 4.63 -7.50 2.59
N ARG A 61 3.68 -6.57 2.64
CA ARG A 61 4.01 -5.19 2.97
C ARG A 61 4.32 -5.17 4.46
N ASP A 62 5.60 -5.36 4.80
CA ASP A 62 6.06 -5.10 6.15
C ASP A 62 5.63 -3.68 6.52
N PRO A 63 4.85 -3.46 7.60
CA PRO A 63 4.50 -2.10 8.04
C PRO A 63 5.74 -1.27 8.38
N ARG A 64 6.90 -1.90 8.62
CA ARG A 64 8.21 -1.24 8.76
C ARG A 64 8.90 -0.94 7.43
N ARG A 65 8.44 -1.52 6.31
CA ARG A 65 8.74 -1.05 4.94
C ARG A 65 7.63 -0.11 4.45
N LEU A 66 7.39 0.97 5.19
CA LEU A 66 7.17 2.24 4.52
C LEU A 66 8.36 2.42 3.59
N ARG A 67 8.13 2.73 2.30
CA ARG A 67 9.25 2.97 1.39
C ARG A 67 10.10 4.04 2.09
N SER A 68 11.42 3.89 2.15
CA SER A 68 12.30 4.79 2.91
C SER A 68 12.10 6.29 2.58
N GLY A 69 11.37 6.64 1.50
CA GLY A 69 10.94 7.99 1.17
C GLY A 69 9.59 8.48 1.74
N ASP A 70 8.81 7.67 2.47
CA ASP A 70 7.52 8.10 3.05
C ASP A 70 7.71 8.89 4.35
N LEU A 71 8.71 8.56 5.17
CA LEU A 71 9.08 9.34 6.35
C LEU A 71 9.61 10.72 5.97
N GLU A 72 10.45 10.79 4.93
CA GLU A 72 10.99 12.06 4.44
C GLU A 72 9.90 12.95 3.84
N LYS A 73 8.96 12.37 3.09
CA LYS A 73 7.78 13.08 2.59
C LYS A 73 6.90 13.60 3.74
N HIS A 74 6.69 12.79 4.77
CA HIS A 74 5.90 13.17 5.94
C HIS A 74 6.59 14.30 6.73
N LEU A 75 7.90 14.20 6.99
CA LEU A 75 8.70 15.25 7.62
C LEU A 75 8.68 16.55 6.80
N LYS A 76 8.84 16.46 5.47
CA LYS A 76 8.75 17.62 4.57
C LYS A 76 7.36 18.26 4.59
N LEU A 77 6.29 17.46 4.66
CA LEU A 77 4.92 17.95 4.74
C LEU A 77 4.65 18.66 6.08
N MET A 78 5.10 18.08 7.19
CA MET A 78 4.97 18.68 8.53
C MET A 78 5.78 19.98 8.65
N SER A 79 7.00 20.03 8.12
CA SER A 79 7.83 21.25 8.06
C SER A 79 7.18 22.35 7.22
N LYS A 80 6.54 22.01 6.09
CA LYS A 80 5.77 22.96 5.27
C LYS A 80 4.57 23.52 6.03
N ASN A 81 3.84 22.68 6.75
CA ASN A 81 2.68 23.10 7.55
C ASN A 81 3.08 24.05 8.68
N LEU A 82 4.21 23.81 9.34
CA LEU A 82 4.76 24.70 10.37
C LEU A 82 5.13 26.08 9.78
N LYS A 83 5.82 26.11 8.64
CA LYS A 83 6.17 27.37 7.94
C LYS A 83 4.95 28.12 7.44
N ASN A 84 3.93 27.41 6.96
CA ASN A 84 2.66 28.01 6.51
C ASN A 84 1.86 28.57 7.70
N GLY A 85 1.86 27.86 8.83
CA GLY A 85 1.28 28.34 10.09
C GLY A 85 1.96 29.61 10.59
N PHE A 86 3.30 29.64 10.59
CA PHE A 86 4.08 30.81 10.98
C PHE A 86 3.89 31.99 10.02
N ARG A 87 3.86 31.78 8.70
CA ARG A 87 3.51 32.82 7.71
C ARG A 87 2.10 33.37 7.91
N ARG A 88 1.13 32.50 8.22
CA ARG A 88 -0.26 32.91 8.51
C ARG A 88 -0.37 33.69 9.82
N PHE A 89 0.46 33.38 10.82
CA PHE A 89 0.58 34.11 12.07
C PHE A 89 1.23 35.49 11.87
N LEU A 90 2.34 35.56 11.14
CA LEU A 90 3.01 36.82 10.81
C LEU A 90 2.14 37.75 9.96
N ARG A 91 1.36 37.22 9.01
CA ARG A 91 0.39 38.03 8.24
C ARG A 91 -0.77 38.58 9.07
N ARG A 92 -1.05 38.00 10.25
CA ARG A 92 -2.12 38.46 11.15
C ARG A 92 -1.66 39.52 12.15
N LYS A 93 -0.36 39.67 12.38
CA LYS A 93 0.17 40.83 13.11
C LYS A 93 0.23 42.03 12.17
N ARG A 94 -0.83 42.84 12.13
CA ARG A 94 -0.70 44.27 11.75
C ARG A 94 0.27 44.92 12.74
N PRO A 95 1.12 45.88 12.31
CA PRO A 95 1.95 46.62 13.24
C PRO A 95 1.04 47.43 14.19
N VAL A 96 1.15 47.18 15.49
CA VAL A 96 0.62 48.05 16.54
C VAL A 96 1.75 49.00 16.89
N SER A 97 1.59 50.25 16.44
CA SER A 97 2.20 51.52 16.91
C SER A 97 3.33 51.43 17.94
N GLU A 98 4.51 51.94 17.58
CA GLU A 98 5.61 52.21 18.50
C GLU A 98 6.00 53.68 18.40
N GLN A 99 5.60 54.46 19.41
CA GLN A 99 6.30 55.66 19.91
C GLN A 99 5.54 56.21 21.13
N THR A 100 5.96 55.80 22.33
CA THR A 100 5.71 56.54 23.57
C THR A 100 7.05 56.88 24.21
N GLY A 101 7.25 58.17 24.50
CA GLY A 101 8.01 58.62 25.67
C GLY A 101 9.37 59.28 25.40
N SER A 102 9.40 60.62 25.41
CA SER A 102 10.54 61.39 25.90
C SER A 102 10.04 62.34 26.98
N ILE A 103 10.26 61.98 28.25
CA ILE A 103 10.30 62.92 29.37
C ILE A 103 11.77 62.90 29.80
N GLU A 104 12.46 64.02 29.63
CA GLU A 104 13.72 64.30 30.31
C GLU A 104 13.59 65.66 31.03
N PRO A 105 14.34 65.85 32.12
CA PRO A 105 13.93 66.60 33.31
C PRO A 105 13.96 68.13 33.18
#